data_AF-A0AAW4WKS3-F1
#
_entry.id   AF-A0AAW4WKS3-F1
#
_cell.length_a   1.000
_cell.length_b   1.000
_cell.length_c   1.000
_cell.angle_alpha   90.00
_cell.angle_beta   90.00
_cell.angle_gamma   90.00
#
_symmetry.space_group_name_H-M   'P 1'
#
loop_
_entity.id
_entity.type
_entity.pdbx_description
1 polymer ?
#
loop_
_entity_poly.entity_id
_entity_poly.type
_entity_poly.pdbx_seq_one_letter_code
_entity_poly.pdbx_strand_id
1 'polypeptide(L)'
;MKRGIALSGGGTKGSYELGVWKALNELGIDYQIVTGTSIGSINGALMATGDYNRAYELWSTITMEDMMEDGINLTDTIEGMYDQREAIGPFLKKYVKNKGADISPFTAFIETLIEEDKIRKSKTDFGLVTVEFPSLKPCELTKRDIPEGLMKDYILASSAIFPLFPMHKIGETTYLDGCYYDNLPIDLAIRMGAQQIIAVDLHTSPAHDAYAKRPYVTYIKPSRSLGTMMNFDHALLMANARMGYQDTMKVYGKYYGYVYTFEKESMEKYRRAMDHFLYRMTELDLLVRDEMPVKRFAKKSEFNKVHTLLAERSEKEKMSPREYFLAAAEICGEVFDVDAAIEYSMEHFVETLHKKLVDAELRQVTECIIAHKLREPAGLIAEVKNFGKEMLVAAAAYYAAQQDTLTSKEILKLHAMFPKELTAVLFLMSLETNR
;
A
#
# COMPACT_ATOMS: atom_id res chain seq x y z
N MET A 1 -24.36 -15.84 -7.23
CA MET A 1 -23.83 -15.04 -6.10
C MET A 1 -23.44 -13.69 -6.65
N LYS A 2 -23.97 -12.59 -6.10
CA LYS A 2 -23.73 -11.24 -6.64
C LYS A 2 -22.46 -10.67 -6.00
N ARG A 3 -21.48 -10.27 -6.81
CA ARG A 3 -20.24 -9.64 -6.33
C ARG A 3 -20.27 -8.13 -6.55
N GLY A 4 -19.91 -7.39 -5.53
CA GLY A 4 -19.70 -5.94 -5.60
C GLY A 4 -18.23 -5.56 -5.48
N ILE A 5 -17.87 -4.43 -6.07
CA ILE A 5 -16.57 -3.77 -5.88
C ILE A 5 -16.83 -2.42 -5.23
N ALA A 6 -16.15 -2.14 -4.12
CA ALA A 6 -16.15 -0.83 -3.48
C ALA A 6 -14.79 -0.17 -3.70
N LEU A 7 -14.80 1.04 -4.25
CA LEU A 7 -13.63 1.82 -4.63
C LEU A 7 -13.50 3.07 -3.75
N SER A 8 -12.30 3.29 -3.24
CA SER A 8 -12.04 4.35 -2.27
C SER A 8 -11.80 5.71 -2.94
N GLY A 9 -12.13 6.79 -2.25
CA GLY A 9 -11.63 8.12 -2.60
C GLY A 9 -10.13 8.27 -2.30
N GLY A 10 -9.45 9.18 -2.99
CA GLY A 10 -8.00 9.40 -2.81
C GLY A 10 -7.27 10.24 -3.87
N GLY A 11 -7.98 10.97 -4.74
CA GLY A 11 -7.36 11.77 -5.80
C GLY A 11 -6.53 10.93 -6.78
N THR A 12 -5.31 11.35 -7.11
CA THR A 12 -4.46 10.64 -8.09
C THR A 12 -4.02 9.23 -7.64
N LYS A 13 -4.21 8.88 -6.36
CA LYS A 13 -4.04 7.52 -5.83
C LYS A 13 -4.97 6.51 -6.51
N GLY A 14 -6.06 6.95 -7.14
CA GLY A 14 -6.97 6.11 -7.94
C GLY A 14 -6.30 5.38 -9.10
N SER A 15 -5.09 5.78 -9.52
CA SER A 15 -4.24 5.01 -10.45
C SER A 15 -3.97 3.58 -9.96
N TYR A 16 -3.95 3.34 -8.65
CA TYR A 16 -3.85 2.00 -8.08
C TYR A 16 -5.04 1.10 -8.47
N GLU A 17 -6.26 1.64 -8.51
CA GLU A 17 -7.48 0.88 -8.83
C GLU A 17 -7.48 0.37 -10.28
N LEU A 18 -6.81 1.08 -11.20
CA LEU A 18 -6.59 0.60 -12.58
C LEU A 18 -5.83 -0.73 -12.58
N GLY A 19 -4.80 -0.83 -11.74
CA GLY A 19 -4.03 -2.06 -11.53
C GLY A 19 -4.85 -3.21 -11.00
N VAL A 20 -5.67 -2.92 -9.99
CA VAL A 20 -6.61 -3.88 -9.42
C VAL A 20 -7.56 -4.38 -10.50
N TRP A 21 -8.17 -3.47 -11.27
CA TRP A 21 -9.07 -3.83 -12.36
C TRP A 21 -8.38 -4.71 -13.41
N LYS A 22 -7.15 -4.39 -13.81
CA LYS A 22 -6.35 -5.22 -14.72
C LYS A 22 -6.22 -6.65 -14.19
N ALA A 23 -5.84 -6.81 -12.93
CA ALA A 23 -5.66 -8.12 -12.32
C ALA A 23 -6.99 -8.90 -12.24
N LEU A 24 -8.09 -8.24 -11.89
CA LEU A 24 -9.41 -8.88 -11.86
C LEU A 24 -9.84 -9.39 -13.24
N ASN A 25 -9.60 -8.61 -14.31
CA ASN A 25 -9.87 -9.03 -15.69
C ASN A 25 -9.07 -10.27 -16.07
N GLU A 26 -7.76 -10.31 -15.78
CA GLU A 26 -6.90 -11.47 -16.09
C GLU A 26 -7.22 -12.71 -15.27
N LEU A 27 -7.69 -12.53 -14.04
CA LEU A 27 -8.15 -13.61 -13.18
C LEU A 27 -9.56 -14.12 -13.55
N GLY A 28 -10.26 -13.45 -14.48
CA GLY A 28 -11.64 -13.78 -14.84
C GLY A 28 -12.63 -13.55 -13.69
N ILE A 29 -12.39 -12.53 -12.86
CA ILE A 29 -13.21 -12.21 -11.70
C ILE A 29 -14.25 -11.15 -12.07
N ASP A 30 -15.45 -11.61 -12.40
CA ASP A 30 -16.57 -10.73 -12.73
C ASP A 30 -17.22 -10.10 -11.48
N TYR A 31 -17.87 -8.96 -11.70
CA TYR A 31 -18.64 -8.20 -10.70
C TYR A 31 -19.94 -7.67 -11.31
N GLN A 32 -20.94 -7.41 -10.46
CA GLN A 32 -22.28 -6.96 -10.88
C GLN A 32 -22.68 -5.63 -10.23
N ILE A 33 -21.90 -5.14 -9.27
CA ILE A 33 -22.07 -3.85 -8.60
C ILE A 33 -20.71 -3.19 -8.53
N VAL A 34 -20.64 -1.89 -8.79
CA VAL A 34 -19.51 -1.05 -8.45
C VAL A 34 -20.02 0.15 -7.68
N THR A 35 -19.38 0.44 -6.55
CA THR A 35 -19.65 1.62 -5.72
C THR A 35 -18.37 2.40 -5.52
N GLY A 36 -18.43 3.72 -5.57
CA GLY A 36 -17.22 4.53 -5.42
C GLY A 36 -17.45 5.90 -4.80
N THR A 37 -16.41 6.41 -4.15
CA THR A 37 -16.37 7.76 -3.57
C THR A 37 -15.27 8.56 -4.26
N SER A 38 -15.52 9.83 -4.62
CA SER A 38 -14.51 10.70 -5.24
C SER A 38 -13.92 10.07 -6.50
N ILE A 39 -12.60 9.95 -6.61
CA ILE A 39 -11.94 9.24 -7.72
C ILE A 39 -12.46 7.82 -7.93
N GLY A 40 -12.83 7.10 -6.86
CA GLY A 40 -13.43 5.78 -6.94
C GLY A 40 -14.80 5.81 -7.64
N SER A 41 -15.54 6.93 -7.60
CA SER A 41 -16.78 7.08 -8.38
C SER A 41 -16.51 7.21 -9.88
N ILE A 42 -15.42 7.87 -10.27
CA ILE A 42 -14.99 8.05 -11.66
C ILE A 42 -14.49 6.71 -12.23
N ASN A 43 -13.52 6.08 -11.56
CA ASN A 43 -13.07 4.73 -11.91
C ASN A 43 -14.24 3.75 -11.87
N GLY A 44 -15.14 3.87 -10.90
CA GLY A 44 -16.30 3.00 -10.74
C GLY A 44 -17.31 3.12 -11.89
N ALA A 45 -17.51 4.33 -12.42
CA ALA A 45 -18.33 4.57 -13.59
C ALA A 45 -17.73 3.89 -14.84
N LEU A 46 -16.42 4.00 -15.05
CA LEU A 46 -15.70 3.32 -16.14
C LEU A 46 -15.71 1.78 -15.98
N MET A 47 -15.52 1.30 -14.74
CA MET A 47 -15.63 -0.13 -14.42
C MET A 47 -17.03 -0.67 -14.66
N ALA A 48 -18.07 0.13 -14.38
CA ALA A 48 -19.45 -0.25 -14.65
C ALA A 48 -19.71 -0.39 -16.15
N THR A 49 -19.12 0.45 -17.01
CA THR A 49 -19.27 0.35 -18.47
C THR A 49 -18.32 -0.66 -19.11
N GLY A 50 -17.31 -1.14 -18.36
CA GLY A 50 -16.29 -2.06 -18.86
C GLY A 50 -15.20 -1.37 -19.69
N ASP A 51 -15.10 -0.04 -19.62
CA ASP A 51 -14.22 0.76 -20.48
C ASP A 51 -12.79 0.88 -19.93
N TYR A 52 -12.10 -0.26 -19.86
CA TYR A 52 -10.74 -0.33 -19.31
C TYR A 52 -9.74 0.53 -20.08
N ASN A 53 -9.87 0.59 -21.41
CA ASN A 53 -8.98 1.38 -22.26
C ASN A 53 -9.09 2.87 -21.94
N ARG A 54 -10.30 3.37 -21.68
CA ARG A 54 -10.52 4.77 -21.30
C ARG A 54 -9.95 5.07 -19.92
N ALA A 55 -10.05 4.14 -18.97
CA ALA A 55 -9.40 4.29 -17.67
C ALA A 55 -7.86 4.25 -17.77
N TYR A 56 -7.32 3.39 -18.63
CA TYR A 56 -5.88 3.37 -18.89
C TYR A 56 -5.41 4.68 -19.52
N GLU A 57 -6.12 5.19 -20.52
CA GLU A 57 -5.85 6.49 -21.15
C GLU A 57 -5.82 7.60 -20.10
N LEU A 58 -6.88 7.74 -19.30
CA LEU A 58 -6.98 8.65 -18.16
C LEU A 58 -5.69 8.64 -17.33
N TRP A 59 -5.31 7.50 -16.78
CA TRP A 59 -4.17 7.45 -15.85
C TRP A 59 -2.81 7.62 -16.54
N SER A 60 -2.72 7.30 -17.83
CA SER A 60 -1.50 7.45 -18.62
C SER A 60 -1.24 8.88 -19.12
N THR A 61 -2.27 9.73 -19.19
CA THR A 61 -2.17 11.07 -19.78
C THR A 61 -2.59 12.21 -18.87
N ILE A 62 -3.26 11.95 -17.74
CA ILE A 62 -3.75 13.01 -16.85
C ILE A 62 -2.62 13.90 -16.31
N THR A 63 -2.83 15.21 -16.42
CA THR A 63 -1.93 16.24 -15.92
C THR A 63 -2.61 17.08 -14.83
N MET A 64 -1.83 17.95 -14.17
CA MET A 64 -2.39 18.87 -13.18
C MET A 64 -3.30 19.91 -13.86
N GLU A 65 -2.95 20.33 -15.07
CA GLU A 65 -3.69 21.29 -15.90
C GLU A 65 -5.06 20.75 -16.31
N ASP A 66 -5.21 19.43 -16.46
CA ASP A 66 -6.51 18.80 -16.69
C ASP A 66 -7.43 18.88 -15.47
N MET A 67 -6.87 19.11 -14.27
CA MET A 67 -7.64 19.19 -13.02
C MET A 67 -7.97 20.62 -12.61
N MET A 68 -6.98 21.52 -12.64
CA MET A 68 -7.13 22.88 -12.10
C MET A 68 -6.14 23.87 -12.70
N GLU A 69 -6.54 25.14 -12.80
CA GLU A 69 -5.65 26.23 -13.25
C GLU A 69 -4.91 26.92 -12.09
N ASP A 70 -5.57 27.07 -10.93
CA ASP A 70 -5.02 27.69 -9.72
C ASP A 70 -5.36 26.86 -8.47
N GLY A 71 -4.38 26.50 -7.65
CA GLY A 71 -4.56 25.58 -6.52
C GLY A 71 -4.10 26.09 -5.16
N ILE A 72 -4.79 25.66 -4.11
CA ILE A 72 -4.33 25.79 -2.73
C ILE A 72 -3.71 24.45 -2.31
N ASN A 73 -2.44 24.46 -1.88
CA ASN A 73 -1.77 23.24 -1.43
C ASN A 73 -2.23 22.86 0.00
N LEU A 74 -3.29 22.05 0.09
CA LEU A 74 -3.91 21.57 1.34
C LEU A 74 -4.02 20.04 1.42
N THR A 75 -3.35 19.31 0.53
CA THR A 75 -3.45 17.85 0.42
C THR A 75 -3.23 17.14 1.74
N ASP A 76 -2.11 17.45 2.42
CA ASP A 76 -1.72 16.77 3.66
C ASP A 76 -2.71 17.04 4.80
N THR A 77 -3.33 18.23 4.80
CA THR A 77 -4.32 18.60 5.82
C THR A 77 -5.63 17.83 5.60
N ILE A 78 -6.06 17.68 4.34
CA ILE A 78 -7.29 16.97 4.00
C ILE A 78 -7.13 15.46 4.24
N GLU A 79 -6.01 14.87 3.83
CA GLU A 79 -5.74 13.45 4.05
C GLU A 79 -5.73 13.10 5.55
N GLY A 80 -5.12 13.94 6.39
CA GLY A 80 -5.13 13.75 7.85
C GLY A 80 -6.48 13.96 8.54
N MET A 81 -7.49 14.49 7.82
CA MET A 81 -8.81 14.79 8.36
C MET A 81 -9.84 13.66 8.15
N TYR A 82 -9.56 12.66 7.32
CA TYR A 82 -10.50 11.56 7.04
C TYR A 82 -10.97 10.83 8.32
N ASP A 83 -10.15 10.81 9.37
CA ASP A 83 -10.46 10.15 10.65
C ASP A 83 -11.17 11.07 11.68
N GLN A 84 -11.30 12.38 11.42
CA GLN A 84 -11.75 13.37 12.41
C GLN A 84 -13.07 14.06 12.01
N ARG A 85 -14.18 13.31 12.04
CA ARG A 85 -15.51 13.81 11.61
C ARG A 85 -15.94 15.11 12.30
N GLU A 86 -15.65 15.26 13.59
CA GLU A 86 -16.03 16.44 14.38
C GLU A 86 -15.28 17.72 13.97
N ALA A 87 -14.11 17.59 13.37
CA ALA A 87 -13.27 18.71 12.95
C ALA A 87 -13.65 19.28 11.57
N ILE A 88 -14.43 18.53 10.76
CA ILE A 88 -14.79 18.89 9.39
C ILE A 88 -15.56 20.22 9.35
N GLY A 89 -16.65 20.35 10.11
CA GLY A 89 -17.49 21.55 10.10
C GLY A 89 -16.73 22.85 10.41
N PRO A 90 -15.99 22.93 11.54
CA PRO A 90 -15.15 24.07 11.88
C PRO A 90 -14.05 24.35 10.85
N PHE A 91 -13.45 23.32 10.26
CA PHE A 91 -12.44 23.47 9.21
C PHE A 91 -13.03 24.11 7.95
N LEU A 92 -14.11 23.55 7.39
CA LEU A 92 -14.72 24.07 6.15
C LEU A 92 -15.15 25.53 6.33
N LYS A 93 -15.71 25.90 7.49
CA LYS A 93 -16.09 27.30 7.81
C LYS A 93 -14.96 28.31 7.68
N LYS A 94 -13.70 27.92 7.93
CA LYS A 94 -12.53 28.81 7.75
C LYS A 94 -12.31 29.17 6.29
N TYR A 95 -12.70 28.29 5.38
CA TYR A 95 -12.44 28.41 3.96
C TYR A 95 -13.66 28.82 3.14
N VAL A 96 -14.87 28.93 3.70
CA VAL A 96 -16.10 29.33 2.98
C VAL A 96 -15.94 30.63 2.17
N LYS A 97 -15.02 31.52 2.56
CA LYS A 97 -14.71 32.76 1.81
C LYS A 97 -13.82 32.53 0.59
N ASN A 98 -13.07 31.44 0.55
CA ASN A 98 -12.22 31.01 -0.55
C ASN A 98 -13.05 30.08 -1.45
N LYS A 99 -13.13 30.37 -2.75
CA LYS A 99 -13.99 29.64 -3.68
C LYS A 99 -13.45 28.26 -4.12
N GLY A 100 -12.43 27.74 -3.42
CA GLY A 100 -11.65 26.60 -3.89
C GLY A 100 -10.88 26.93 -5.16
N ALA A 101 -10.30 25.89 -5.78
CA ALA A 101 -9.66 26.00 -7.09
C ALA A 101 -10.66 26.19 -8.24
N ASP A 102 -10.20 26.75 -9.37
CA ASP A 102 -10.96 26.64 -10.61
C ASP A 102 -10.80 25.23 -11.18
N ILE A 103 -11.91 24.48 -11.21
CA ILE A 103 -11.99 23.10 -11.71
C ILE A 103 -12.73 23.01 -13.05
N SER A 104 -12.82 24.12 -13.80
CA SER A 104 -13.38 24.11 -15.15
C SER A 104 -12.69 23.09 -16.07
N PRO A 105 -11.36 22.92 -16.04
CA PRO A 105 -10.68 21.85 -16.78
C PRO A 105 -11.17 20.46 -16.38
N PHE A 106 -11.28 20.18 -15.07
CA PHE A 106 -11.77 18.89 -14.58
C PHE A 106 -13.21 18.62 -14.99
N THR A 107 -14.07 19.64 -14.95
CA THR A 107 -15.47 19.53 -15.39
C THR A 107 -15.54 19.16 -16.88
N ALA A 108 -14.79 19.88 -17.72
CA ALA A 108 -14.71 19.57 -19.15
C ALA A 108 -14.12 18.17 -19.39
N PHE A 109 -13.14 17.77 -18.59
CA PHE A 109 -12.55 16.45 -18.67
C PHE A 109 -13.56 15.34 -18.35
N ILE A 110 -14.33 15.46 -17.26
CA ILE A 110 -15.42 14.54 -16.90
C ILE A 110 -16.48 14.46 -18.00
N GLU A 111 -16.81 15.59 -18.65
CA GLU A 111 -17.73 15.60 -19.79
C GLU A 111 -17.27 14.69 -20.93
N THR A 112 -15.96 14.65 -21.21
CA THR A 112 -15.38 13.78 -22.25
C THR A 112 -15.16 12.34 -21.78
N LEU A 113 -14.99 12.12 -20.48
CA LEU A 113 -14.63 10.83 -19.91
C LEU A 113 -15.86 9.95 -19.70
N ILE A 114 -16.96 10.54 -19.25
CA ILE A 114 -18.15 9.82 -18.80
C ILE A 114 -19.29 9.91 -19.81
N GLU A 115 -19.83 8.74 -20.18
CA GLU A 115 -21.03 8.62 -21.01
C GLU A 115 -22.18 8.04 -20.17
N GLU A 116 -23.09 8.92 -19.71
CA GLU A 116 -24.22 8.55 -18.83
C GLU A 116 -25.07 7.40 -19.41
N ASP A 117 -25.36 7.46 -20.71
CA ASP A 117 -26.11 6.46 -21.44
C ASP A 117 -25.53 5.05 -21.30
N LYS A 118 -24.19 4.93 -21.36
CA LYS A 118 -23.49 3.64 -21.19
C LYS A 118 -23.64 3.14 -19.75
N ILE A 119 -23.53 4.01 -18.75
CA ILE A 119 -23.69 3.65 -17.33
C ILE A 119 -25.10 3.12 -17.08
N ARG A 120 -26.13 3.84 -17.56
CA ARG A 120 -27.53 3.46 -17.39
C ARG A 120 -27.84 2.12 -18.05
N LYS A 121 -27.35 1.90 -19.28
CA LYS A 121 -27.55 0.65 -20.05
C LYS A 121 -26.69 -0.53 -19.58
N SER A 122 -25.65 -0.27 -18.77
CA SER A 122 -24.76 -1.33 -18.30
C SER A 122 -25.49 -2.39 -17.47
N LYS A 123 -25.06 -3.65 -17.63
CA LYS A 123 -25.48 -4.79 -16.78
C LYS A 123 -24.91 -4.69 -15.36
N THR A 124 -23.76 -4.05 -15.21
CA THR A 124 -23.17 -3.75 -13.91
C THR A 124 -23.90 -2.56 -13.31
N ASP A 125 -24.34 -2.71 -12.07
CA ASP A 125 -24.98 -1.62 -11.33
C ASP A 125 -23.93 -0.67 -10.78
N PHE A 126 -24.26 0.62 -10.69
CA PHE A 126 -23.33 1.65 -10.25
C PHE A 126 -23.94 2.43 -9.09
N GLY A 127 -23.10 2.82 -8.13
CA GLY A 127 -23.47 3.74 -7.07
C GLY A 127 -22.31 4.63 -6.65
N LEU A 128 -22.63 5.78 -6.07
CA LEU A 128 -21.64 6.72 -5.55
C LEU A 128 -22.07 7.30 -4.21
N VAL A 129 -21.11 7.91 -3.52
CA VAL A 129 -21.34 8.63 -2.26
C VAL A 129 -20.99 10.10 -2.42
N THR A 130 -21.86 10.98 -1.93
CA THR A 130 -21.64 12.42 -1.76
C THR A 130 -22.31 12.87 -0.46
N VAL A 131 -22.11 14.11 -0.04
CA VAL A 131 -22.65 14.64 1.22
C VAL A 131 -23.32 15.99 0.97
N GLU A 132 -24.56 16.18 1.45
CA GLU A 132 -25.24 17.47 1.40
C GLU A 132 -24.57 18.48 2.34
N PHE A 133 -24.45 19.73 1.91
CA PHE A 133 -23.97 20.84 2.73
C PHE A 133 -25.06 21.93 2.83
N PRO A 134 -25.32 22.51 4.02
CA PRO A 134 -24.56 22.40 5.26
C PRO A 134 -25.01 21.29 6.23
N SER A 135 -26.02 20.48 5.88
CA SER A 135 -26.58 19.46 6.77
C SER A 135 -25.61 18.33 7.12
N LEU A 136 -24.58 18.12 6.28
CA LEU A 136 -23.69 16.96 6.30
C LEU A 136 -24.45 15.62 6.22
N LYS A 137 -25.62 15.64 5.58
CA LYS A 137 -26.42 14.44 5.37
C LYS A 137 -25.77 13.58 4.29
N PRO A 138 -25.48 12.30 4.56
CA PRO A 138 -24.94 11.39 3.55
C PRO A 138 -25.93 11.13 2.43
N CYS A 139 -25.42 11.10 1.19
CA CYS A 139 -26.16 10.79 -0.02
C CYS A 139 -25.47 9.62 -0.73
N GLU A 140 -26.03 8.44 -0.55
CA GLU A 140 -25.58 7.22 -1.20
C GLU A 140 -26.57 6.90 -2.32
N LEU A 141 -26.15 7.08 -3.56
CA LEU A 141 -27.04 7.11 -4.72
C LEU A 141 -26.63 6.00 -5.68
N THR A 142 -27.61 5.20 -6.12
CA THR A 142 -27.40 4.28 -7.24
C THR A 142 -27.67 5.00 -8.56
N LYS A 143 -27.25 4.41 -9.68
CA LYS A 143 -27.55 4.93 -11.03
C LYS A 143 -29.05 5.09 -11.30
N ARG A 144 -29.92 4.43 -10.53
CA ARG A 144 -31.39 4.53 -10.62
C ARG A 144 -31.94 5.71 -9.84
N ASP A 145 -31.27 6.09 -8.76
CA ASP A 145 -31.67 7.21 -7.90
C ASP A 145 -31.24 8.55 -8.52
N ILE A 146 -30.15 8.55 -9.30
CA ILE A 146 -29.64 9.73 -9.98
C ILE A 146 -30.56 10.11 -11.16
N PRO A 147 -31.14 11.33 -11.18
CA PRO A 147 -31.98 11.81 -12.28
C PRO A 147 -31.25 11.80 -13.62
N GLU A 148 -32.00 11.61 -14.70
CA GLU A 148 -31.46 11.63 -16.07
C GLU A 148 -30.83 12.99 -16.42
N GLY A 149 -29.64 12.95 -17.01
CA GLY A 149 -28.84 14.13 -17.35
C GLY A 149 -27.96 14.66 -16.20
N LEU A 150 -28.07 14.11 -14.98
CA LEU A 150 -27.31 14.56 -13.82
C LEU A 150 -26.21 13.58 -13.36
N MET A 151 -25.92 12.51 -14.12
CA MET A 151 -24.91 11.52 -13.69
C MET A 151 -23.54 12.16 -13.47
N LYS A 152 -23.12 13.02 -14.42
CA LYS A 152 -21.83 13.70 -14.36
C LYS A 152 -21.78 14.70 -13.20
N ASP A 153 -22.88 15.41 -12.96
CA ASP A 153 -23.02 16.32 -11.81
C ASP A 153 -22.84 15.60 -10.48
N TYR A 154 -23.44 14.42 -10.29
CA TYR A 154 -23.28 13.66 -9.06
C TYR A 154 -21.88 13.03 -8.91
N ILE A 155 -21.20 12.71 -10.01
CA ILE A 155 -19.78 12.31 -9.99
C ILE A 155 -18.88 13.49 -9.59
N LEU A 156 -19.13 14.69 -10.13
CA LEU A 156 -18.44 15.92 -9.74
C LEU A 156 -18.70 16.26 -8.27
N ALA A 157 -19.94 16.14 -7.80
CA ALA A 157 -20.31 16.29 -6.39
C ALA A 157 -19.58 15.27 -5.49
N SER A 158 -19.47 14.01 -5.93
CA SER A 158 -18.69 12.99 -5.22
C SER A 158 -17.21 13.32 -5.13
N SER A 159 -16.69 14.21 -5.99
CA SER A 159 -15.28 14.64 -6.06
C SER A 159 -15.04 16.05 -5.52
N ALA A 160 -16.06 16.70 -4.94
CA ALA A 160 -16.02 18.09 -4.49
C ALA A 160 -15.32 18.25 -3.13
N ILE A 161 -14.01 18.00 -3.09
CA ILE A 161 -13.21 17.93 -1.86
C ILE A 161 -12.80 19.33 -1.34
N PHE A 162 -13.80 20.10 -0.92
CA PHE A 162 -13.62 21.46 -0.42
C PHE A 162 -12.71 21.51 0.81
N PRO A 163 -11.73 22.42 0.91
CA PRO A 163 -11.51 23.61 0.07
C PRO A 163 -10.57 23.43 -1.12
N LEU A 164 -10.07 22.21 -1.39
CA LEU A 164 -9.20 21.99 -2.55
C LEU A 164 -10.02 22.20 -3.83
N PHE A 165 -11.13 21.47 -3.98
CA PHE A 165 -12.11 21.69 -5.06
C PHE A 165 -13.36 22.40 -4.53
N PRO A 166 -14.03 23.24 -5.34
CA PRO A 166 -15.25 23.92 -4.93
C PRO A 166 -16.35 22.91 -4.61
N MET A 167 -17.27 23.33 -3.74
CA MET A 167 -18.51 22.58 -3.52
C MET A 167 -19.35 22.55 -4.80
N HIS A 168 -20.04 21.44 -5.09
CA HIS A 168 -20.86 21.32 -6.30
C HIS A 168 -22.32 21.61 -6.00
N LYS A 169 -22.98 22.49 -6.78
CA LYS A 169 -24.40 22.82 -6.59
C LYS A 169 -25.25 22.10 -7.66
N ILE A 170 -26.21 21.29 -7.23
CA ILE A 170 -27.18 20.61 -8.10
C ILE A 170 -28.59 21.06 -7.68
N GLY A 171 -29.28 21.77 -8.57
CA GLY A 171 -30.55 22.43 -8.22
C GLY A 171 -30.33 23.44 -7.09
N GLU A 172 -31.08 23.32 -5.99
CA GLU A 172 -30.90 24.18 -4.79
C GLU A 172 -29.99 23.57 -3.72
N THR A 173 -29.49 22.35 -3.92
CA THR A 173 -28.69 21.64 -2.92
C THR A 173 -27.21 21.73 -3.27
N THR A 174 -26.39 22.02 -2.26
CA THR A 174 -24.93 22.02 -2.38
C THR A 174 -24.38 20.71 -1.83
N TYR A 175 -23.36 20.18 -2.49
CA TYR A 175 -22.75 18.89 -2.17
C TYR A 175 -21.23 19.00 -1.98
N LEU A 176 -20.71 18.08 -1.18
CA LEU A 176 -19.31 17.83 -0.89
C LEU A 176 -18.92 16.41 -1.30
N ASP A 177 -17.62 16.18 -1.40
CA ASP A 177 -17.05 14.85 -1.58
C ASP A 177 -17.60 13.84 -0.54
N GLY A 178 -17.84 12.61 -0.99
CA GLY A 178 -18.30 11.52 -0.14
C GLY A 178 -17.31 11.10 0.96
N CYS A 179 -16.02 11.45 0.82
CA CYS A 179 -14.96 11.13 1.78
C CYS A 179 -15.24 11.71 3.18
N TYR A 180 -16.03 12.79 3.27
CA TYR A 180 -16.48 13.39 4.52
C TYR A 180 -17.49 12.52 5.29
N TYR A 181 -17.99 11.44 4.68
CA TYR A 181 -18.88 10.47 5.31
C TYR A 181 -18.35 9.04 5.24
N ASP A 182 -18.10 8.51 4.04
CA ASP A 182 -17.59 7.15 3.84
C ASP A 182 -16.71 7.12 2.59
N ASN A 183 -15.41 7.03 2.82
CA ASN A 183 -14.42 7.05 1.76
C ASN A 183 -14.36 5.71 0.99
N LEU A 184 -14.81 4.60 1.58
CA LEU A 184 -14.79 3.27 0.97
C LEU A 184 -16.17 2.59 1.13
N PRO A 185 -17.08 2.74 0.14
CA PRO A 185 -18.52 2.54 0.31
C PRO A 185 -18.98 1.06 0.30
N ILE A 186 -18.45 0.24 1.20
CA ILE A 186 -18.76 -1.18 1.37
C ILE A 186 -20.25 -1.38 1.69
N ASP A 187 -20.80 -0.54 2.58
CA ASP A 187 -22.20 -0.63 3.01
C ASP A 187 -23.19 -0.33 1.88
N LEU A 188 -22.82 0.55 0.95
CA LEU A 188 -23.61 0.81 -0.25
C LEU A 188 -23.64 -0.44 -1.15
N ALA A 189 -22.49 -1.08 -1.38
CA ALA A 189 -22.45 -2.32 -2.16
C ALA A 189 -23.32 -3.43 -1.54
N ILE A 190 -23.30 -3.57 -0.21
CA ILE A 190 -24.17 -4.53 0.52
C ILE A 190 -25.65 -4.20 0.28
N ARG A 191 -26.05 -2.93 0.44
CA ARG A 191 -27.45 -2.50 0.21
C ARG A 191 -27.91 -2.67 -1.23
N MET A 192 -26.99 -2.57 -2.19
CA MET A 192 -27.25 -2.90 -3.61
C MET A 192 -27.34 -4.41 -3.89
N GLY A 193 -27.18 -5.25 -2.86
CA GLY A 193 -27.37 -6.70 -2.90
C GLY A 193 -26.08 -7.50 -3.13
N ALA A 194 -24.90 -6.93 -2.90
CA ALA A 194 -23.65 -7.69 -2.95
C ALA A 194 -23.61 -8.74 -1.82
N GLN A 195 -23.24 -9.97 -2.17
CA GLN A 195 -23.03 -11.09 -1.24
C GLN A 195 -21.54 -11.41 -1.03
N GLN A 196 -20.70 -10.88 -1.92
CA GLN A 196 -19.25 -10.89 -1.87
C GLN A 196 -18.78 -9.50 -2.27
N ILE A 197 -17.75 -8.99 -1.60
CA ILE A 197 -17.26 -7.63 -1.81
C ILE A 197 -15.76 -7.71 -2.08
N ILE A 198 -15.32 -7.02 -3.12
CA ILE A 198 -13.92 -6.65 -3.28
C ILE A 198 -13.81 -5.21 -2.82
N ALA A 199 -13.18 -4.97 -1.68
CA ALA A 199 -12.96 -3.63 -1.15
C ALA A 199 -11.56 -3.17 -1.55
N VAL A 200 -11.47 -2.08 -2.31
CA VAL A 200 -10.21 -1.51 -2.80
C VAL A 200 -9.95 -0.22 -2.05
N ASP A 201 -9.04 -0.29 -1.08
CA ASP A 201 -8.62 0.86 -0.28
C ASP A 201 -7.40 1.53 -0.92
N LEU A 202 -7.30 2.84 -0.77
CA LEU A 202 -6.15 3.64 -1.21
C LEU A 202 -5.22 4.02 -0.04
N HIS A 203 -5.50 3.53 1.16
CA HIS A 203 -4.67 3.68 2.35
C HIS A 203 -3.97 2.36 2.73
N THR A 204 -2.77 2.46 3.29
CA THR A 204 -1.98 1.29 3.74
C THR A 204 -2.56 0.64 5.00
N SER A 205 -3.42 1.34 5.73
CA SER A 205 -4.21 0.84 6.85
C SER A 205 -5.68 0.74 6.43
N PRO A 206 -6.41 -0.31 6.84
CA PRO A 206 -7.81 -0.46 6.46
C PRO A 206 -8.68 0.67 6.99
N ALA A 207 -9.40 1.37 6.11
CA ALA A 207 -10.44 2.33 6.48
C ALA A 207 -11.58 1.67 7.29
N HIS A 208 -11.85 0.39 7.02
CA HIS A 208 -12.91 -0.38 7.70
C HIS A 208 -12.37 -1.70 8.28
N ASP A 209 -11.66 -1.63 9.41
CA ASP A 209 -11.12 -2.80 10.12
C ASP A 209 -12.15 -3.90 10.40
N ALA A 210 -13.40 -3.50 10.71
CA ALA A 210 -14.50 -4.43 10.97
C ALA A 210 -14.91 -5.26 9.74
N TYR A 211 -14.66 -4.74 8.53
CA TYR A 211 -14.91 -5.42 7.26
C TYR A 211 -13.71 -6.21 6.77
N ALA A 212 -12.48 -5.72 6.98
CA ALA A 212 -11.25 -6.35 6.49
C ALA A 212 -11.09 -7.82 6.92
N LYS A 213 -11.69 -8.22 8.05
CA LYS A 213 -11.62 -9.60 8.60
C LYS A 213 -12.84 -10.46 8.27
N ARG A 214 -13.80 -9.97 7.47
CA ARG A 214 -15.03 -10.69 7.15
C ARG A 214 -14.82 -11.66 5.99
N PRO A 215 -15.35 -12.90 6.07
CA PRO A 215 -15.10 -13.92 5.04
C PRO A 215 -15.76 -13.63 3.69
N TYR A 216 -16.69 -12.67 3.62
CA TYR A 216 -17.34 -12.23 2.38
C TYR A 216 -16.70 -10.96 1.79
N VAL A 217 -15.63 -10.45 2.40
CA VAL A 217 -14.89 -9.27 1.94
C VAL A 217 -13.48 -9.70 1.56
N THR A 218 -13.15 -9.58 0.29
CA THR A 218 -11.77 -9.58 -0.20
C THR A 218 -11.26 -8.15 -0.09
N TYR A 219 -10.39 -7.89 0.89
CA TYR A 219 -9.80 -6.56 1.09
C TYR A 219 -8.48 -6.44 0.33
N ILE A 220 -8.36 -5.42 -0.51
CA ILE A 220 -7.16 -5.11 -1.29
C ILE A 220 -6.72 -3.70 -0.88
N LYS A 221 -5.47 -3.58 -0.42
CA LYS A 221 -4.87 -2.33 0.03
C LYS A 221 -3.45 -2.22 -0.50
N PRO A 222 -2.94 -0.99 -0.73
CA PRO A 222 -1.59 -0.79 -1.21
C PRO A 222 -0.57 -1.30 -0.19
N SER A 223 0.42 -2.04 -0.69
CA SER A 223 1.53 -2.55 0.12
C SER A 223 2.55 -1.47 0.52
N ARG A 224 2.54 -0.31 -0.15
CA ARG A 224 3.39 0.86 0.12
C ARG A 224 2.59 2.15 -0.06
N SER A 225 3.16 3.28 0.34
CA SER A 225 2.53 4.58 0.09
C SER A 225 2.33 4.82 -1.42
N LEU A 226 1.14 5.31 -1.79
CA LEU A 226 0.80 5.69 -3.16
C LEU A 226 1.22 7.13 -3.51
N GLY A 227 1.90 7.82 -2.59
CA GLY A 227 2.17 9.26 -2.68
C GLY A 227 1.03 10.10 -2.11
N THR A 228 0.95 11.37 -2.53
CA THR A 228 -0.09 12.32 -2.14
C THR A 228 -1.21 12.37 -3.18
N MET A 229 -2.42 12.78 -2.77
CA MET A 229 -3.63 12.83 -3.61
C MET A 229 -3.57 13.76 -4.84
N MET A 230 -2.55 14.63 -4.95
CA MET A 230 -2.36 15.57 -6.08
C MET A 230 -0.98 15.42 -6.73
N ASN A 231 -0.41 14.21 -6.72
CA ASN A 231 0.82 13.92 -7.45
C ASN A 231 0.48 13.37 -8.84
N PHE A 232 0.84 14.11 -9.89
CA PHE A 232 0.61 13.78 -11.30
C PHE A 232 1.87 13.26 -12.01
N ASP A 233 2.92 12.90 -11.27
CA ASP A 233 4.09 12.24 -11.86
C ASP A 233 3.69 10.91 -12.50
N HIS A 234 3.75 10.82 -13.83
CA HIS A 234 3.30 9.64 -14.56
C HIS A 234 4.04 8.36 -14.17
N ALA A 235 5.31 8.45 -13.79
CA ALA A 235 6.05 7.28 -13.34
C ALA A 235 5.47 6.73 -12.03
N LEU A 236 5.12 7.60 -11.08
CA LEU A 236 4.42 7.22 -9.85
C LEU A 236 3.02 6.67 -10.13
N LEU A 237 2.22 7.31 -11.00
CA LEU A 237 0.88 6.83 -11.33
C LEU A 237 0.92 5.42 -11.94
N MET A 238 1.84 5.18 -12.87
CA MET A 238 2.02 3.85 -13.47
C MET A 238 2.63 2.84 -12.50
N ALA A 239 3.47 3.29 -11.56
CA ALA A 239 3.95 2.44 -10.47
C ALA A 239 2.82 2.05 -9.50
N ASN A 240 1.90 2.96 -9.20
CA ASN A 240 0.70 2.68 -8.40
C ASN A 240 -0.21 1.67 -9.09
N ALA A 241 -0.45 1.82 -10.41
CA ALA A 241 -1.19 0.83 -11.19
C ALA A 241 -0.48 -0.54 -11.19
N ARG A 242 0.85 -0.58 -11.31
CA ARG A 242 1.60 -1.84 -11.17
C ARG A 242 1.43 -2.45 -9.77
N MET A 243 1.50 -1.64 -8.71
CA MET A 243 1.32 -2.09 -7.34
C MET A 243 -0.09 -2.65 -7.11
N GLY A 244 -1.14 -2.00 -7.62
CA GLY A 244 -2.52 -2.50 -7.51
C GLY A 244 -2.72 -3.84 -8.19
N TYR A 245 -2.07 -4.05 -9.32
CA TYR A 245 -2.03 -5.35 -9.98
C TYR A 245 -1.33 -6.41 -9.10
N GLN A 246 -0.14 -6.11 -8.60
CA GLN A 246 0.67 -7.03 -7.79
C GLN A 246 -0.01 -7.39 -6.47
N ASP A 247 -0.57 -6.41 -5.77
CA ASP A 247 -1.29 -6.61 -4.50
C ASP A 247 -2.55 -7.45 -4.71
N THR A 248 -3.30 -7.22 -5.78
CA THR A 248 -4.44 -8.06 -6.16
C THR A 248 -4.01 -9.50 -6.43
N MET A 249 -2.94 -9.68 -7.21
CA MET A 249 -2.39 -11.01 -7.50
C MET A 249 -1.91 -11.73 -6.22
N LYS A 250 -1.34 -11.01 -5.24
CA LYS A 250 -0.99 -11.58 -3.92
C LYS A 250 -2.23 -11.99 -3.13
N VAL A 251 -3.27 -11.16 -3.08
CA VAL A 251 -4.54 -11.44 -2.38
C VAL A 251 -5.21 -12.70 -2.94
N TYR A 252 -5.20 -12.88 -4.26
CA TYR A 252 -5.73 -14.09 -4.93
C TYR A 252 -4.74 -15.26 -4.97
N GLY A 253 -3.61 -15.16 -4.28
CA GLY A 253 -2.63 -16.23 -4.19
C GLY A 253 -2.04 -16.63 -5.54
N LYS A 254 -1.73 -15.67 -6.40
CA LYS A 254 -0.90 -15.86 -7.60
C LYS A 254 0.56 -15.53 -7.35
N TYR A 255 0.83 -14.55 -6.49
CA TYR A 255 2.16 -14.23 -5.98
C TYR A 255 2.28 -14.48 -4.47
N TYR A 256 3.52 -14.50 -3.99
CA TYR A 256 3.86 -14.40 -2.58
C TYR A 256 4.51 -13.04 -2.27
N GLY A 257 4.64 -12.75 -0.97
CA GLY A 257 5.20 -11.50 -0.46
C GLY A 257 4.14 -10.63 0.21
N TYR A 258 4.61 -9.52 0.78
CA TYR A 258 3.85 -8.51 1.49
C TYR A 258 4.09 -7.15 0.82
N VAL A 259 5.32 -6.63 0.89
CA VAL A 259 5.77 -5.43 0.18
C VAL A 259 6.38 -5.78 -1.16
N TYR A 260 7.14 -6.88 -1.22
CA TYR A 260 7.74 -7.38 -2.46
C TYR A 260 6.80 -8.38 -3.13
N THR A 261 7.09 -8.71 -4.38
CA THR A 261 6.29 -9.65 -5.17
C THR A 261 7.17 -10.79 -5.66
N PHE A 262 6.86 -12.01 -5.20
CA PHE A 262 7.61 -13.22 -5.54
C PHE A 262 6.76 -14.22 -6.33
N GLU A 263 7.33 -14.76 -7.40
CA GLU A 263 6.76 -15.88 -8.16
C GLU A 263 6.70 -17.13 -7.28
N LYS A 264 5.52 -17.77 -7.23
CA LYS A 264 5.30 -18.95 -6.37
C LYS A 264 6.21 -20.13 -6.69
N GLU A 265 6.37 -20.41 -7.97
CA GLU A 265 7.12 -21.57 -8.45
C GLU A 265 8.61 -21.49 -8.08
N SER A 266 9.14 -20.27 -7.95
CA SER A 266 10.53 -20.05 -7.57
C SER A 266 10.85 -20.47 -6.13
N MET A 267 9.84 -20.60 -5.26
CA MET A 267 10.03 -20.86 -3.84
C MET A 267 10.39 -22.31 -3.51
N GLU A 268 10.04 -23.28 -4.35
CA GLU A 268 10.26 -24.71 -4.04
C GLU A 268 11.75 -25.06 -3.91
N LYS A 269 12.61 -24.39 -4.70
CA LYS A 269 14.07 -24.53 -4.61
C LYS A 269 14.63 -24.06 -3.26
N TYR A 270 13.89 -23.23 -2.51
CA TYR A 270 14.35 -22.60 -1.27
C TYR A 270 13.85 -23.27 0.00
N ARG A 271 13.19 -24.44 -0.07
CA ARG A 271 12.69 -25.14 1.12
C ARG A 271 13.77 -25.39 2.18
N ARG A 272 14.98 -25.79 1.78
CA ARG A 272 16.10 -26.00 2.72
C ARG A 272 16.53 -24.70 3.40
N ALA A 273 16.59 -23.59 2.65
CA ALA A 273 16.91 -22.28 3.21
C ALA A 273 15.82 -21.81 4.20
N MET A 274 14.53 -22.10 3.94
CA MET A 274 13.44 -21.83 4.88
C MET A 274 13.63 -22.58 6.20
N ASP A 275 13.93 -23.88 6.14
CA ASP A 275 14.15 -24.71 7.33
C ASP A 275 15.39 -24.22 8.11
N HIS A 276 16.45 -23.85 7.40
CA HIS A 276 17.67 -23.32 8.00
C HIS A 276 17.45 -21.95 8.65
N PHE A 277 16.66 -21.07 8.02
CA PHE A 277 16.28 -19.80 8.62
C PHE A 277 15.54 -20.01 9.96
N LEU A 278 14.60 -20.97 10.01
CA LEU A 278 13.86 -21.28 11.23
C LEU A 278 14.76 -21.89 12.31
N TYR A 279 15.72 -22.73 11.92
CA TYR A 279 16.74 -23.25 12.83
C TYR A 279 17.55 -22.11 13.47
N ARG A 280 18.04 -21.16 12.66
CA ARG A 280 18.78 -19.99 13.17
C ARG A 280 17.93 -19.09 14.07
N MET A 281 16.65 -18.92 13.75
CA MET A 281 15.71 -18.23 14.63
C MET A 281 15.58 -18.93 15.99
N THR A 282 15.58 -20.26 16.01
CA THR A 282 15.53 -21.05 17.25
C THR A 282 16.83 -20.91 18.06
N GLU A 283 18.00 -20.88 17.41
CA GLU A 283 19.28 -20.60 18.08
C GLU A 283 19.31 -19.21 18.70
N LEU A 284 18.81 -18.20 17.98
CA LEU A 284 18.66 -16.84 18.51
C LEU A 284 17.73 -16.81 19.72
N ASP A 285 16.59 -17.52 19.67
CA ASP A 285 15.65 -17.60 20.79
C ASP A 285 16.29 -18.21 22.05
N LEU A 286 17.10 -19.27 21.89
CA LEU A 286 17.84 -19.88 23.00
C LEU A 286 18.87 -18.89 23.59
N LEU A 287 19.63 -18.21 22.72
CA LEU A 287 20.64 -17.26 23.14
C LEU A 287 20.05 -16.07 23.90
N VAL A 288 18.96 -15.49 23.39
CA VAL A 288 18.24 -14.38 24.05
C VAL A 288 17.68 -14.83 25.40
N ARG A 289 17.16 -16.05 25.49
CA ARG A 289 16.62 -16.60 26.75
C ARG A 289 17.70 -16.81 27.80
N ASP A 290 18.87 -17.32 27.41
CA ASP A 290 19.92 -17.71 28.34
C ASP A 290 20.71 -16.50 28.87
N GLU A 291 20.85 -15.41 28.11
CA GLU A 291 21.56 -14.20 28.57
C GLU A 291 20.67 -13.15 29.29
N MET A 292 19.34 -13.20 29.14
CA MET A 292 18.44 -12.27 29.82
C MET A 292 17.82 -12.89 31.08
N PRO A 293 18.21 -12.48 32.31
CA PRO A 293 17.54 -12.97 33.52
C PRO A 293 16.07 -12.56 33.46
N VAL A 294 15.17 -13.56 33.55
CA VAL A 294 13.71 -13.43 33.51
C VAL A 294 13.25 -12.36 34.50
N LYS A 295 13.14 -11.10 34.08
CA LYS A 295 12.30 -10.13 34.78
C LYS A 295 10.87 -10.55 34.45
N ARG A 296 10.21 -11.14 35.45
CA ARG A 296 8.82 -11.63 35.48
C ARG A 296 7.73 -10.65 34.98
N PHE A 297 8.09 -9.50 34.42
CA PHE A 297 7.21 -8.37 34.10
C PHE A 297 7.43 -7.73 32.72
N ALA A 298 8.41 -8.16 31.90
CA ALA A 298 8.52 -7.65 30.53
C ALA A 298 7.44 -8.30 29.62
N LYS A 299 6.92 -7.56 28.65
CA LYS A 299 5.92 -8.11 27.70
C LYS A 299 6.61 -9.00 26.68
N LYS A 300 5.94 -10.06 26.18
CA LYS A 300 6.47 -11.00 25.15
C LYS A 300 7.03 -10.27 23.91
N SER A 301 6.42 -9.13 23.54
CA SER A 301 6.83 -8.24 22.44
C SER A 301 8.15 -7.49 22.69
N GLU A 302 8.61 -7.40 23.95
CA GLU A 302 9.89 -6.77 24.32
C GLU A 302 11.06 -7.76 24.34
N PHE A 303 10.78 -9.07 24.30
CA PHE A 303 11.82 -10.10 24.42
C PHE A 303 12.47 -10.49 23.10
N ASN A 304 11.74 -10.52 21.98
CA ASN A 304 12.37 -10.82 20.68
C ASN A 304 11.93 -9.85 19.58
N LYS A 305 12.74 -8.80 19.37
CA LYS A 305 12.53 -7.77 18.35
C LYS A 305 12.49 -8.34 16.92
N VAL A 306 13.23 -9.40 16.63
CA VAL A 306 13.23 -10.05 15.31
C VAL A 306 11.87 -10.71 15.05
N HIS A 307 11.32 -11.45 16.02
CA HIS A 307 9.96 -12.00 15.89
C HIS A 307 8.92 -10.90 15.72
N THR A 308 9.03 -9.80 16.48
CA THR A 308 8.12 -8.65 16.34
C THR A 308 8.17 -8.07 14.93
N LEU A 309 9.36 -7.82 14.37
CA LEU A 309 9.50 -7.30 13.00
C LEU A 309 8.90 -8.24 11.94
N LEU A 310 9.13 -9.55 12.07
CA LEU A 310 8.61 -10.55 11.12
C LEU A 310 7.07 -10.65 11.20
N ALA A 311 6.51 -10.56 12.41
CA ALA A 311 5.06 -10.56 12.62
C ALA A 311 4.41 -9.27 12.09
N GLU A 312 5.02 -8.10 12.34
CA GLU A 312 4.58 -6.81 11.81
C GLU A 312 4.59 -6.81 10.28
N ARG A 313 5.66 -7.31 9.64
CA ARG A 313 5.76 -7.45 8.19
C ARG A 313 4.65 -8.29 7.58
N SER A 314 4.31 -9.40 8.25
CA SER A 314 3.33 -10.34 7.71
C SER A 314 1.88 -10.01 8.07
N GLU A 315 1.67 -9.10 9.03
CA GLU A 315 0.39 -8.82 9.68
C GLU A 315 -0.28 -10.09 10.25
N LYS A 316 0.52 -11.10 10.65
CA LYS A 316 0.04 -12.41 11.14
C LYS A 316 0.51 -12.72 12.56
N GLU A 317 -0.42 -13.20 13.38
CA GLU A 317 -0.11 -13.74 14.71
C GLU A 317 0.58 -15.11 14.67
N LYS A 318 0.26 -15.92 13.65
CA LYS A 318 0.84 -17.24 13.45
C LYS A 318 1.38 -17.33 12.03
N MET A 319 2.68 -17.59 11.93
CA MET A 319 3.40 -17.65 10.68
C MET A 319 3.91 -19.08 10.42
N SER A 320 3.76 -19.53 9.19
CA SER A 320 4.40 -20.73 8.64
C SER A 320 5.89 -20.50 8.36
N PRO A 321 6.71 -21.55 8.21
CA PRO A 321 8.14 -21.41 7.87
C PRO A 321 8.38 -20.54 6.63
N ARG A 322 7.53 -20.68 5.61
CA ARG A 322 7.57 -19.86 4.39
C ARG A 322 7.31 -18.38 4.68
N GLU A 323 6.37 -18.07 5.57
CA GLU A 323 6.03 -16.68 5.91
C GLU A 323 7.13 -16.01 6.71
N TYR A 324 7.78 -16.74 7.62
CA TYR A 324 8.99 -16.30 8.30
C TYR A 324 10.11 -15.97 7.31
N PHE A 325 10.37 -16.89 6.39
CA PHE A 325 11.40 -16.72 5.37
C PHE A 325 11.11 -15.54 4.44
N LEU A 326 9.88 -15.39 3.95
CA LEU A 326 9.47 -14.27 3.09
C LEU A 326 9.59 -12.93 3.81
N ALA A 327 9.10 -12.84 5.06
CA ALA A 327 9.22 -11.61 5.83
C ALA A 327 10.69 -11.22 6.03
N ALA A 328 11.57 -12.19 6.29
CA ALA A 328 13.00 -11.96 6.43
C ALA A 328 13.66 -11.56 5.10
N ALA A 329 13.25 -12.18 3.98
CA ALA A 329 13.71 -11.83 2.64
C ALA A 329 13.40 -10.36 2.31
N GLU A 330 12.18 -9.90 2.62
CA GLU A 330 11.78 -8.52 2.36
C GLU A 330 12.51 -7.50 3.25
N ILE A 331 12.69 -7.82 4.54
CA ILE A 331 13.50 -7.00 5.44
C ILE A 331 14.95 -6.93 4.93
N CYS A 332 15.49 -8.04 4.43
CA CYS A 332 16.80 -8.04 3.78
C CYS A 332 16.80 -7.16 2.53
N GLY A 333 15.78 -7.25 1.67
CA GLY A 333 15.63 -6.38 0.50
C GLY A 333 15.69 -4.90 0.86
N GLU A 334 14.99 -4.48 1.92
CA GLU A 334 15.00 -3.10 2.40
C GLU A 334 16.36 -2.66 2.92
N VAL A 335 17.00 -3.48 3.75
CA VAL A 335 18.33 -3.20 4.30
C VAL A 335 19.37 -3.00 3.19
N PHE A 336 19.22 -3.70 2.07
CA PHE A 336 20.11 -3.63 0.90
C PHE A 336 19.57 -2.78 -0.25
N ASP A 337 18.50 -2.00 -0.03
CA ASP A 337 17.90 -1.10 -1.01
C ASP A 337 17.60 -1.79 -2.37
N VAL A 338 16.89 -2.90 -2.30
CA VAL A 338 16.38 -3.66 -3.45
C VAL A 338 15.00 -3.11 -3.85
N ASP A 339 14.78 -2.93 -5.15
CA ASP A 339 13.55 -2.31 -5.66
C ASP A 339 12.33 -3.23 -5.50
N ALA A 340 11.44 -2.90 -4.56
CA ALA A 340 10.21 -3.63 -4.30
C ALA A 340 9.15 -3.55 -5.41
N ALA A 341 9.32 -2.70 -6.44
CA ALA A 341 8.40 -2.63 -7.58
C ALA A 341 8.59 -3.78 -8.60
N ILE A 342 9.70 -4.52 -8.50
CA ILE A 342 10.03 -5.61 -9.41
C ILE A 342 9.29 -6.90 -8.97
N GLU A 343 8.80 -7.65 -9.96
CA GLU A 343 8.34 -9.02 -9.78
C GLU A 343 9.54 -9.95 -9.84
N TYR A 344 9.80 -10.67 -8.74
CA TYR A 344 11.00 -11.48 -8.59
C TYR A 344 10.69 -12.97 -8.66
N SER A 345 11.51 -13.73 -9.37
CA SER A 345 11.83 -15.08 -8.91
C SER A 345 12.76 -14.96 -7.68
N MET A 346 12.64 -15.89 -6.72
CA MET A 346 13.52 -15.88 -5.53
C MET A 346 15.00 -15.96 -5.91
N GLU A 347 15.33 -16.61 -7.03
CA GLU A 347 16.67 -16.68 -7.60
C GLU A 347 17.17 -15.30 -8.04
N HIS A 348 16.38 -14.57 -8.83
CA HIS A 348 16.71 -13.20 -9.24
C HIS A 348 16.89 -12.28 -8.03
N PHE A 349 16.01 -12.37 -7.02
CA PHE A 349 16.11 -11.56 -5.81
C PHE A 349 17.42 -11.81 -5.04
N VAL A 350 17.78 -13.09 -4.86
CA VAL A 350 19.03 -13.49 -4.20
C VAL A 350 20.26 -13.05 -5.00
N GLU A 351 20.22 -13.13 -6.33
CA GLU A 351 21.28 -12.59 -7.19
C GLU A 351 21.43 -11.07 -7.05
N THR A 352 20.32 -10.33 -6.96
CA THR A 352 20.34 -8.88 -6.71
C THR A 352 20.99 -8.57 -5.37
N LEU A 353 20.66 -9.30 -4.31
CA LEU A 353 21.30 -9.17 -2.99
C LEU A 353 22.79 -9.48 -3.04
N HIS A 354 23.19 -10.56 -3.71
CA HIS A 354 24.60 -10.90 -3.87
C HIS A 354 25.38 -9.81 -4.61
N LYS A 355 24.83 -9.23 -5.67
CA LYS A 355 25.45 -8.11 -6.40
C LYS A 355 25.69 -6.90 -5.49
N LYS A 356 24.72 -6.57 -4.63
CA LYS A 356 24.86 -5.50 -3.62
C LYS A 356 25.96 -5.82 -2.60
N LEU A 357 26.08 -7.08 -2.17
CA LEU A 357 27.07 -7.52 -1.19
C LEU A 357 28.51 -7.50 -1.73
N VAL A 358 28.73 -7.97 -2.97
CA VAL A 358 30.08 -8.07 -3.57
C VAL A 358 30.64 -6.73 -4.08
N ASP A 359 29.92 -5.63 -3.86
CA ASP A 359 30.41 -4.29 -4.16
C ASP A 359 31.77 -4.06 -3.45
N ALA A 360 32.77 -3.63 -4.23
CA ALA A 360 34.14 -3.53 -3.76
C ALA A 360 34.32 -2.44 -2.69
N GLU A 361 33.61 -1.32 -2.81
CA GLU A 361 33.65 -0.24 -1.81
C GLU A 361 32.98 -0.70 -0.52
N LEU A 362 31.82 -1.38 -0.62
CA LEU A 362 31.13 -1.94 0.53
C LEU A 362 32.02 -2.96 1.26
N ARG A 363 32.67 -3.84 0.53
CA ARG A 363 33.57 -4.86 1.10
C ARG A 363 34.75 -4.24 1.83
N GLN A 364 35.40 -3.24 1.24
CA GLN A 364 36.53 -2.55 1.86
C GLN A 364 36.12 -1.90 3.19
N VAL A 365 34.98 -1.20 3.21
CA VAL A 365 34.47 -0.53 4.41
C VAL A 365 34.11 -1.54 5.50
N THR A 366 33.46 -2.65 5.13
CA THR A 366 33.03 -3.67 6.09
C THR A 366 34.22 -4.41 6.70
N GLU A 367 35.28 -4.70 5.94
CA GLU A 367 36.54 -5.27 6.47
C GLU A 367 37.18 -4.34 7.52
N CYS A 368 37.16 -3.02 7.30
CA CYS A 368 37.60 -2.05 8.30
C CYS A 368 36.73 -2.10 9.58
N ILE A 369 35.41 -2.19 9.44
CA ILE A 369 34.49 -2.27 10.60
C ILE A 369 34.76 -3.55 11.42
N ILE A 370 34.98 -4.68 10.75
CA ILE A 370 35.26 -5.98 11.39
C ILE A 370 36.59 -5.92 12.15
N ALA A 371 37.64 -5.35 11.56
CA ALA A 371 38.94 -5.18 12.22
C ALA A 371 38.84 -4.38 13.54
N HIS A 372 37.87 -3.47 13.64
CA HIS A 372 37.57 -2.68 14.84
C HIS A 372 36.50 -3.32 15.75
N LYS A 373 36.23 -4.63 15.60
CA LYS A 373 35.30 -5.43 16.42
C LYS A 373 33.90 -4.83 16.55
N LEU A 374 33.39 -4.23 15.46
CA LEU A 374 32.06 -3.59 15.45
C LEU A 374 31.92 -2.46 16.53
N ARG A 375 33.03 -1.90 17.04
CA ARG A 375 33.02 -0.97 18.19
C ARG A 375 32.84 0.51 17.84
N GLU A 376 33.09 0.95 16.60
CA GLU A 376 32.87 2.36 16.23
C GLU A 376 32.30 2.54 14.82
N PRO A 377 31.01 2.88 14.71
CA PRO A 377 30.40 3.24 13.43
C PRO A 377 30.47 4.75 13.14
N ALA A 378 30.55 5.63 14.14
CA ALA A 378 30.27 7.06 13.93
C ALA A 378 31.29 7.80 13.04
N GLY A 379 32.59 7.52 13.20
CA GLY A 379 33.65 8.14 12.40
C GLY A 379 33.76 7.57 10.98
N LEU A 380 33.64 6.24 10.83
CA LEU A 380 33.70 5.56 9.53
C LEU A 380 32.44 5.79 8.69
N ILE A 381 31.24 5.83 9.29
CA ILE A 381 29.98 6.10 8.57
C ILE A 381 30.00 7.49 7.91
N ALA A 382 30.67 8.48 8.52
CA ALA A 382 30.76 9.82 7.96
C ALA A 382 31.61 9.90 6.67
N GLU A 383 32.53 8.95 6.46
CA GLU A 383 33.40 8.90 5.28
C GLU A 383 32.78 8.13 4.11
N VAL A 384 31.75 7.32 4.36
CA VAL A 384 31.13 6.44 3.37
C VAL A 384 29.80 7.02 2.92
N LYS A 385 29.87 8.01 2.03
CA LYS A 385 28.69 8.73 1.52
C LYS A 385 27.77 7.87 0.65
N ASN A 386 28.25 6.73 0.16
CA ASN A 386 27.57 5.92 -0.87
C ASN A 386 26.68 4.81 -0.30
N PHE A 387 26.81 4.44 0.99
CA PHE A 387 26.05 3.33 1.58
C PHE A 387 25.26 3.76 2.81
N GLY A 388 24.02 3.29 2.89
CA GLY A 388 23.17 3.47 4.07
C GLY A 388 23.76 2.75 5.29
N LYS A 389 23.54 3.34 6.48
CA LYS A 389 23.99 2.76 7.76
C LYS A 389 23.51 1.32 7.97
N GLU A 390 22.26 1.02 7.63
CA GLU A 390 21.67 -0.32 7.80
C GLU A 390 22.43 -1.36 6.95
N MET A 391 22.69 -1.04 5.68
CA MET A 391 23.45 -1.87 4.75
C MET A 391 24.87 -2.16 5.27
N LEU A 392 25.57 -1.14 5.77
CA LEU A 392 26.93 -1.29 6.32
C LEU A 392 26.96 -2.22 7.53
N VAL A 393 26.01 -2.04 8.46
CA VAL A 393 25.92 -2.87 9.68
C VAL A 393 25.60 -4.31 9.32
N ALA A 394 24.62 -4.54 8.43
CA ALA A 394 24.23 -5.88 8.00
C ALA A 394 25.35 -6.59 7.24
N ALA A 395 26.01 -5.92 6.31
CA ALA A 395 27.11 -6.50 5.53
C ALA A 395 28.32 -6.85 6.42
N ALA A 396 28.71 -5.96 7.35
CA ALA A 396 29.79 -6.24 8.29
C ALA A 396 29.47 -7.45 9.20
N ALA A 397 28.24 -7.51 9.72
CA ALA A 397 27.80 -8.64 10.55
C ALA A 397 27.72 -9.94 9.75
N TYR A 398 27.25 -9.89 8.50
CA TYR A 398 27.22 -11.05 7.61
C TYR A 398 28.62 -11.59 7.33
N TYR A 399 29.58 -10.73 6.95
CA TYR A 399 30.96 -11.15 6.70
C TYR A 399 31.66 -11.66 7.96
N ALA A 400 31.41 -11.05 9.12
CA ALA A 400 31.91 -11.56 10.40
C ALA A 400 31.37 -12.96 10.71
N ALA A 401 30.09 -13.20 10.40
CA ALA A 401 29.46 -14.50 10.59
C ALA A 401 29.99 -15.56 9.62
N GLN A 402 30.27 -15.20 8.36
CA GLN A 402 30.94 -16.09 7.39
C GLN A 402 32.35 -16.51 7.81
N GLN A 403 33.02 -15.69 8.63
CA GLN A 403 34.36 -15.96 9.15
C GLN A 403 34.34 -16.62 10.55
N ASP A 404 33.16 -17.00 11.06
CA ASP A 404 32.96 -17.52 12.43
C ASP A 404 33.52 -16.59 13.53
N THR A 405 33.55 -15.28 13.26
CA THR A 405 34.07 -14.26 14.20
C THR A 405 32.99 -13.53 14.99
N LEU A 406 31.71 -13.71 14.61
CA LEU A 406 30.58 -13.07 15.27
C LEU A 406 30.24 -13.78 16.60
N THR A 407 30.52 -13.14 17.72
CA THR A 407 30.31 -13.71 19.05
C THR A 407 28.85 -13.63 19.51
N SER A 408 28.45 -14.50 20.45
CA SER A 408 27.12 -14.47 21.07
C SER A 408 26.73 -13.09 21.64
N LYS A 409 27.70 -12.40 22.25
CA LYS A 409 27.52 -11.04 22.78
C LYS A 409 27.24 -10.01 21.68
N GLU A 410 27.87 -10.16 20.52
CA GLU A 410 27.64 -9.28 19.36
C GLU A 410 26.28 -9.56 18.72
N ILE A 411 25.87 -10.83 18.62
CA ILE A 411 24.53 -11.23 18.16
C ILE A 411 23.45 -10.60 19.05
N LEU A 412 23.61 -10.64 20.37
CA LEU A 412 22.65 -10.02 21.30
C LEU A 412 22.63 -8.49 21.21
N LYS A 413 23.78 -7.87 20.94
CA LYS A 413 23.85 -6.43 20.70
C LYS A 413 23.14 -6.05 19.40
N LEU A 414 23.34 -6.82 18.33
CA LEU A 414 22.63 -6.64 17.06
C LEU A 414 21.13 -6.84 17.25
N HIS A 415 20.71 -7.87 17.97
CA HIS A 415 19.29 -8.11 18.30
C HIS A 415 18.66 -6.92 19.03
N ALA A 416 19.36 -6.36 20.02
CA ALA A 416 18.86 -5.27 20.81
C ALA A 416 18.83 -3.92 20.06
N MET A 417 19.85 -3.63 19.23
CA MET A 417 20.07 -2.31 18.63
C MET A 417 19.77 -2.23 17.13
N PHE A 418 19.95 -3.32 16.41
CA PHE A 418 19.91 -3.44 14.94
C PHE A 418 19.12 -4.70 14.49
N PRO A 419 17.85 -4.84 14.93
CA PRO A 419 17.10 -6.07 14.70
C PRO A 419 16.77 -6.32 13.22
N LYS A 420 16.65 -5.27 12.39
CA LYS A 420 16.44 -5.40 10.94
C LYS A 420 17.68 -6.00 10.28
N GLU A 421 18.85 -5.45 10.61
CA GLU A 421 20.13 -5.89 10.08
C GLU A 421 20.44 -7.32 10.53
N LEU A 422 20.17 -7.66 11.79
CA LEU A 422 20.28 -9.05 12.25
C LEU A 422 19.35 -9.98 11.46
N THR A 423 18.10 -9.57 11.21
CA THR A 423 17.15 -10.36 10.40
C THR A 423 17.70 -10.61 8.99
N ALA A 424 18.26 -9.57 8.36
CA ALA A 424 18.89 -9.68 7.05
C ALA A 424 20.09 -10.65 7.06
N VAL A 425 20.95 -10.60 8.08
CA VAL A 425 22.07 -11.52 8.26
C VAL A 425 21.58 -12.96 8.40
N LEU A 426 20.59 -13.22 9.25
CA LEU A 426 20.02 -14.56 9.44
C LEU A 426 19.42 -15.11 8.15
N PHE A 427 18.75 -14.26 7.37
CA PHE A 427 18.24 -14.61 6.04
C PHE A 427 19.39 -14.98 5.10
N LEU A 428 20.39 -14.11 4.92
CA LEU A 428 21.52 -14.35 4.02
C LEU A 428 22.28 -15.64 4.38
N MET A 429 22.57 -15.86 5.65
CA MET A 429 23.22 -17.08 6.13
C MET A 429 22.37 -18.35 5.94
N SER A 430 21.05 -18.22 5.79
CA SER A 430 20.18 -19.35 5.48
C SER A 430 20.29 -19.79 4.01
N LEU A 431 20.71 -18.89 3.11
CA LEU A 431 20.83 -19.15 1.67
C LEU A 431 22.09 -19.95 1.30
N GLU A 432 23.10 -19.97 2.17
CA GLU A 432 24.39 -20.64 1.89
C GLU A 432 24.28 -22.16 1.74
N THR A 433 23.21 -22.77 2.26
CA THR A 433 22.93 -24.21 2.13
C THR A 433 22.31 -24.62 0.79
N ASN A 434 22.03 -23.66 -0.09
CA ASN A 434 21.52 -23.89 -1.44
C ASN A 434 22.62 -23.81 -2.53
N ARG A 435 23.87 -23.49 -2.15
CA ARG A 435 25.05 -23.67 -2.99
C ARG A 435 25.57 -25.10 -2.86
#